data_AF-A0AAU1RN74-F1
#
_entry.id   AF-A0AAU1RN74-F1
#
_cell.length_a   1.000
_cell.length_b   1.000
_cell.length_c   1.000
_cell.angle_alpha   90.00
_cell.angle_beta   90.00
_cell.angle_gamma   90.00
#
_symmetry.space_group_name_H-M   'P 1'
#
loop_
_entity.id
_entity.type
_entity.pdbx_description
1 polymer ?
#
loop_
_entity_poly.entity_id
_entity_poly.type
_entity_poly.pdbx_seq_one_letter_code
_entity_poly.pdbx_strand_id
1 'polypeptide(L)'
;MTSTIASRLHLMITFVLVTCGAVGGACFGLLLGGRSAALVAGGAAGLGAGIGSFLSRRQVVEFFQPERAVTRVDGYAEGIADAVLVSIATYQSAVFPLTAEGVTDAERDARRTVAYRVAAYDGLPLAVRVSAAAALEAVDQGLDAERAQAAVKALSLTVYDHRGGR
;
A
#
# COMPACT_ATOMS: atom_id res chain seq x y z
N MET A 1 4.40 30.57 1.42
CA MET A 1 5.16 30.73 2.69
C MET A 1 4.82 29.64 3.74
N THR A 2 4.52 28.39 3.34
CA THR A 2 4.28 27.24 4.24
C THR A 2 5.50 26.32 4.39
N SER A 3 6.58 26.60 3.63
CA SER A 3 7.77 25.74 3.50
C SER A 3 8.72 25.75 4.70
N THR A 4 8.59 26.67 5.65
CA THR A 4 9.53 26.84 6.77
C THR A 4 9.23 25.94 7.96
N ILE A 5 7.96 25.61 8.19
CA ILE A 5 7.54 24.77 9.32
C ILE A 5 7.81 23.29 9.02
N ALA A 6 7.46 22.83 7.81
CA ALA A 6 7.72 21.46 7.38
C ALA A 6 9.23 21.15 7.27
N SER A 7 10.04 22.12 6.81
CA SER A 7 11.49 21.95 6.76
C SER A 7 12.11 21.87 8.15
N ARG A 8 11.65 22.70 9.09
CA ARG A 8 12.08 22.68 10.50
C ARG A 8 11.70 21.39 11.20
N LEU A 9 10.46 20.91 11.03
CA LEU A 9 10.01 19.64 11.60
C LEU A 9 10.84 18.46 11.09
N HIS A 10 11.09 18.39 9.78
CA HIS A 10 11.91 17.32 9.22
C HIS A 10 13.35 17.37 9.73
N LEU A 11 13.95 18.56 9.77
CA LEU A 11 15.31 18.75 10.31
C LEU A 11 15.38 18.31 11.79
N MET A 12 14.34 18.61 12.59
CA MET A 12 14.24 18.17 13.98
C MET A 12 14.14 16.64 14.09
N ILE A 13 13.32 15.99 13.26
CA ILE A 13 13.18 14.52 13.25
C ILE A 13 14.49 13.85 12.80
N THR A 14 15.13 14.34 11.73
CA THR A 14 16.43 13.84 11.26
C THR A 14 17.49 13.99 12.35
N PHE A 15 17.55 15.14 13.02
CA PHE A 15 18.49 15.39 14.10
C PHE A 15 18.29 14.39 15.23
N VAL A 16 17.04 14.21 15.71
CA VAL A 16 16.72 13.25 16.78
C VAL A 16 17.11 11.83 16.40
N LEU A 17 16.79 11.37 15.19
CA LEU A 17 17.12 10.01 14.74
C LEU A 17 18.64 9.80 14.62
N VAL A 18 19.37 10.77 14.08
CA VAL A 18 20.83 10.69 13.93
C VAL A 18 21.50 10.71 15.30
N THR A 19 21.10 11.59 16.21
CA THR A 19 21.67 11.66 17.56
C THR A 19 21.37 10.39 18.35
N CYS A 20 20.14 9.87 18.26
CA CYS A 20 19.75 8.65 18.96
C CYS A 20 20.50 7.43 18.42
N GLY A 21 20.62 7.30 17.09
CA GLY A 21 21.40 6.24 16.45
C GLY A 21 22.89 6.30 16.80
N ALA A 22 23.49 7.49 16.78
CA ALA A 22 24.90 7.69 17.14
C ALA A 22 25.18 7.36 18.61
N VAL A 23 24.32 7.82 19.53
CA VAL A 23 24.45 7.54 20.96
C VAL A 23 24.23 6.05 21.26
N GLY A 24 23.18 5.45 20.69
CA GLY A 24 22.90 4.02 20.84
C GLY A 24 24.03 3.15 20.30
N GLY A 25 24.55 3.48 19.10
CA GLY A 25 25.69 2.79 18.51
C GLY A 25 26.97 2.95 19.32
N ALA A 26 27.24 4.14 19.86
CA ALA A 26 28.41 4.38 20.70
C ALA A 26 28.34 3.61 22.04
N CYS A 27 27.17 3.59 22.69
CA CYS A 27 26.93 2.80 23.90
C CYS A 27 27.14 1.30 23.63
N PHE A 28 26.61 0.79 22.52
CA PHE A 28 26.77 -0.61 22.13
C PHE A 28 28.23 -0.97 21.82
N GLY A 29 28.95 -0.10 21.10
CA GLY A 29 30.37 -0.30 20.81
C GLY A 29 31.25 -0.22 22.06
N LEU A 30 30.91 0.61 23.06
CA LEU A 30 31.60 0.62 24.35
C LEU A 30 31.49 -0.72 25.08
N LEU A 31 30.32 -1.37 25.03
CA LEU A 31 30.09 -2.67 25.67
C LEU A 31 30.85 -3.82 25.01
N LEU A 32 31.10 -3.75 23.69
CA LEU A 32 31.67 -4.86 22.92
C LEU A 32 33.20 -4.79 22.73
N GLY A 33 33.80 -3.60 22.77
CA GLY A 33 35.23 -3.48 22.43
C GLY A 33 35.92 -2.20 22.88
N GLY A 34 35.30 -1.43 23.78
CA GLY A 34 35.88 -0.18 24.30
C GLY A 34 35.80 1.00 23.33
N ARG A 35 36.68 2.00 23.53
CA ARG A 35 36.54 3.34 22.93
C ARG A 35 36.62 3.36 21.39
N SER A 36 37.44 2.50 20.79
CA SER A 36 37.58 2.42 19.33
C SER A 36 36.33 1.82 18.67
N ALA A 37 35.79 0.73 19.24
CA ALA A 37 34.56 0.12 18.77
C ALA A 37 33.35 1.06 18.92
N ALA A 38 33.30 1.86 20.00
CA ALA A 38 32.29 2.89 20.21
C ALA A 38 32.27 3.95 19.10
N LEU A 39 33.46 4.44 18.70
CA LEU A 39 33.57 5.44 17.63
C LEU A 39 33.11 4.89 16.28
N VAL A 40 33.49 3.66 15.96
CA VAL A 40 33.11 3.01 14.69
C VAL A 40 31.61 2.73 14.66
N ALA A 41 31.05 2.13 15.72
CA ALA A 41 29.63 1.77 15.79
C ALA A 41 28.72 3.01 15.83
N GLY A 42 29.08 4.02 16.64
CA GLY A 42 28.33 5.29 16.70
C GLY A 42 28.39 6.06 15.37
N GLY A 43 29.56 6.11 14.73
CA GLY A 43 29.72 6.73 13.42
C GLY A 43 28.91 6.05 12.32
N ALA A 44 28.96 4.72 12.23
CA ALA A 44 28.21 3.94 11.25
C ALA A 44 26.69 4.09 11.44
N ALA A 45 26.20 4.01 12.69
CA ALA A 45 24.78 4.16 13.00
C ALA A 45 24.26 5.58 12.72
N GLY A 46 25.03 6.61 13.09
CA GLY A 46 24.68 8.02 12.81
C GLY A 46 24.63 8.32 11.30
N LEU A 47 25.61 7.84 10.53
CA LEU A 47 25.62 7.98 9.07
C LEU A 47 24.47 7.23 8.41
N GLY A 48 24.19 5.99 8.84
CA GLY A 48 23.06 5.21 8.34
C GLY A 48 21.71 5.92 8.55
N ALA A 49 21.49 6.45 9.75
CA ALA A 49 20.30 7.24 10.08
C ALA A 49 20.19 8.52 9.23
N GLY A 50 21.31 9.21 9.00
CA GLY A 50 21.36 10.42 8.17
C GLY A 50 21.03 10.15 6.71
N ILE A 51 21.64 9.13 6.11
CA ILE A 51 21.38 8.72 4.73
C ILE A 51 19.92 8.27 4.56
N GLY A 52 19.41 7.43 5.48
CA GLY A 52 18.02 6.97 5.44
C GLY A 52 17.02 8.12 5.52
N SER A 53 17.27 9.10 6.38
CA SER A 53 16.41 10.29 6.50
C SER A 53 16.45 11.17 5.23
N PHE A 54 17.61 11.33 4.60
CA PHE A 54 17.75 12.08 3.35
C PHE A 54 17.04 11.41 2.16
N LEU A 55 17.12 10.08 2.05
CA LEU A 55 16.41 9.32 1.00
C LEU A 55 14.89 9.38 1.20
N SER A 56 14.42 9.24 2.44
CA SER A 56 13.00 9.43 2.78
C SER A 56 12.51 10.83 2.43
N ARG A 57 13.33 11.86 2.66
CA ARG A 57 13.03 13.25 2.25
C ARG A 57 12.83 13.36 0.74
N ARG A 58 13.70 12.75 -0.05
CA ARG A 58 13.59 12.78 -1.52
C ARG A 58 12.28 12.12 -1.98
N GLN A 59 11.94 10.96 -1.43
CA GLN A 59 10.69 10.26 -1.74
C GLN A 59 9.45 11.09 -1.37
N VAL A 60 9.46 11.74 -0.21
CA VAL A 60 8.33 12.58 0.25
C VAL A 60 8.24 13.87 -0.55
N VAL A 61 9.35 14.53 -0.90
CA VAL A 61 9.33 15.75 -1.73
C VAL A 61 8.88 15.44 -3.16
N GLU A 62 9.30 14.30 -3.73
CA GLU A 62 8.77 13.80 -5.00
C GLU A 62 7.27 13.51 -4.91
N PHE A 63 6.78 13.00 -3.77
CA PHE A 63 5.35 12.79 -3.56
C PHE A 63 4.53 14.10 -3.63
N PHE A 64 5.11 15.27 -3.33
CA PHE A 64 4.41 16.57 -3.28
C PHE A 64 4.60 17.49 -4.51
N GLN A 65 5.30 17.07 -5.58
CA GLN A 65 5.45 17.92 -6.77
C GLN A 65 4.16 18.04 -7.62
N PRO A 66 3.84 19.25 -8.12
CA PRO A 66 2.56 19.56 -8.78
C PRO A 66 2.40 19.01 -10.21
N GLU A 67 3.46 18.63 -10.92
CA GLU A 67 3.35 17.95 -12.24
C GLU A 67 2.68 16.57 -12.15
N ARG A 68 2.64 15.96 -10.96
CA ARG A 68 1.92 14.70 -10.70
C ARG A 68 0.43 14.86 -10.47
N ALA A 69 -0.17 16.05 -10.51
CA ALA A 69 -1.62 16.16 -10.26
C ALA A 69 -2.46 15.36 -11.26
N VAL A 70 -2.06 15.32 -12.53
CA VAL A 70 -2.67 14.50 -13.58
C VAL A 70 -2.33 13.01 -13.37
N THR A 71 -1.06 12.69 -13.13
CA THR A 71 -0.60 11.31 -12.87
C THR A 71 -1.11 10.71 -11.55
N ARG A 72 -1.53 11.55 -10.58
CA ARG A 72 -2.11 11.16 -9.29
C ARG A 72 -3.60 10.88 -9.43
N VAL A 73 -4.32 11.54 -10.34
CA VAL A 73 -5.68 11.13 -10.71
C VAL A 73 -5.62 9.73 -11.32
N ASP A 74 -4.65 9.47 -12.20
CA ASP A 74 -4.44 8.14 -12.78
C ASP A 74 -3.99 7.11 -11.74
N GLY A 75 -2.99 7.43 -10.89
CA GLY A 75 -2.52 6.51 -9.85
C GLY A 75 -3.53 6.27 -8.72
N TYR A 76 -4.42 7.22 -8.47
CA TYR A 76 -5.55 7.05 -7.56
C TYR A 76 -6.61 6.13 -8.18
N ALA A 77 -6.96 6.33 -9.46
CA ALA A 77 -7.85 5.42 -10.18
C ALA A 77 -7.28 4.00 -10.25
N GLU A 78 -5.98 3.86 -10.48
CA GLU A 78 -5.26 2.58 -10.44
C GLU A 78 -5.33 1.92 -9.06
N GLY A 79 -5.05 2.69 -7.99
CA GLY A 79 -5.16 2.19 -6.62
C GLY A 79 -6.58 1.78 -6.23
N ILE A 80 -7.61 2.49 -6.73
CA ILE A 80 -9.00 2.08 -6.52
C ILE A 80 -9.33 0.83 -7.34
N ALA A 81 -8.80 0.68 -8.57
CA ALA A 81 -8.99 -0.53 -9.37
C ALA A 81 -8.36 -1.77 -8.70
N ASP A 82 -7.18 -1.63 -8.08
CA ASP A 82 -6.59 -2.69 -7.26
C ASP A 82 -7.45 -3.00 -6.02
N ALA A 83 -7.98 -1.97 -5.35
CA ALA A 83 -8.85 -2.15 -4.19
C ALA A 83 -10.16 -2.86 -4.55
N VAL A 84 -10.73 -2.61 -5.74
CA VAL A 84 -11.87 -3.35 -6.29
C VAL A 84 -11.51 -4.83 -6.43
N LEU A 85 -10.40 -5.14 -7.10
CA LEU A 85 -9.96 -6.52 -7.31
C LEU A 85 -9.78 -7.27 -5.99
N VAL A 86 -9.07 -6.67 -5.03
CA VAL A 86 -8.83 -7.28 -3.71
C VAL A 86 -10.14 -7.48 -2.94
N SER A 87 -11.05 -6.49 -2.96
CA SER A 87 -12.33 -6.59 -2.25
C SER A 87 -13.22 -7.70 -2.83
N ILE A 88 -13.30 -7.81 -4.16
CA ILE A 88 -14.07 -8.86 -4.84
C ILE A 88 -13.43 -10.24 -4.63
N ALA A 89 -12.10 -10.36 -4.71
CA ALA A 89 -11.41 -11.63 -4.41
C ALA A 89 -11.61 -12.06 -2.94
N THR A 90 -11.66 -11.11 -2.01
CA THR A 90 -11.93 -11.39 -0.58
C THR A 90 -13.38 -11.81 -0.35
N TYR A 91 -14.32 -11.27 -1.12
CA TYR A 91 -15.71 -11.72 -1.10
C TYR A 91 -15.85 -13.10 -1.76
N GLN A 92 -15.17 -13.34 -2.89
CA GLN A 92 -15.14 -14.65 -3.54
C GLN A 92 -14.65 -15.75 -2.58
N SER A 93 -13.56 -15.51 -1.83
CA SER A 93 -13.05 -16.49 -0.87
C SER A 93 -13.99 -16.73 0.32
N ALA A 94 -14.89 -15.79 0.61
CA ALA A 94 -15.95 -15.96 1.60
C ALA A 94 -17.12 -16.80 1.07
N VAL A 95 -17.43 -16.70 -0.23
CA VAL A 95 -18.49 -17.49 -0.88
C VAL A 95 -18.01 -18.91 -1.22
N PHE A 96 -16.78 -19.03 -1.71
CA PHE A 96 -16.12 -20.26 -2.14
C PHE A 96 -14.86 -20.49 -1.30
N PRO A 97 -15.00 -20.93 -0.04
CA PRO A 97 -13.86 -21.16 0.84
C PRO A 97 -13.02 -22.36 0.38
N LEU A 98 -11.69 -22.25 0.52
CA LEU A 98 -10.75 -23.34 0.21
C LEU A 98 -10.72 -24.42 1.31
N THR A 99 -11.17 -24.08 2.51
CA THR A 99 -11.23 -24.96 3.68
C THR A 99 -12.67 -25.19 4.10
N ALA A 100 -12.93 -26.33 4.75
CA ALA A 100 -14.27 -26.66 5.26
C ALA A 100 -14.79 -25.64 6.28
N GLU A 101 -13.88 -25.00 7.01
CA GLU A 101 -14.19 -23.82 7.82
C GLU A 101 -14.11 -22.58 6.92
N GLY A 102 -15.29 -22.11 6.49
CA GLY A 102 -15.46 -20.83 5.82
C GLY A 102 -15.64 -19.69 6.82
N VAL A 103 -15.99 -18.51 6.32
CA VAL A 103 -16.38 -17.38 7.17
C VAL A 103 -17.84 -17.48 7.60
N THR A 104 -18.20 -16.79 8.69
CA THR A 104 -19.59 -16.68 9.13
C THR A 104 -20.44 -15.92 8.11
N ASP A 105 -21.76 -16.10 8.13
CA ASP A 105 -22.67 -15.39 7.23
C ASP A 105 -22.59 -13.87 7.41
N ALA A 106 -22.41 -13.39 8.65
CA ALA A 106 -22.22 -11.98 8.94
C ALA A 106 -20.93 -11.41 8.32
N GLU A 107 -19.82 -12.16 8.39
CA GLU A 107 -18.56 -11.78 7.76
C GLU A 107 -18.67 -11.82 6.22
N ARG A 108 -19.37 -12.81 5.67
CA ARG A 108 -19.67 -12.90 4.23
C ARG A 108 -20.44 -11.68 3.75
N ASP A 109 -21.48 -11.27 4.47
CA ASP A 109 -22.30 -10.10 4.12
C ASP A 109 -21.54 -8.78 4.26
N ALA A 110 -20.67 -8.67 5.27
CA ALA A 110 -19.77 -7.52 5.42
C ALA A 110 -18.82 -7.40 4.22
N ARG A 111 -18.22 -8.52 3.77
CA ARG A 111 -17.34 -8.56 2.59
C ARG A 111 -18.09 -8.25 1.30
N ARG A 112 -19.32 -8.77 1.15
CA ARG A 112 -20.23 -8.44 0.05
C ARG A 112 -20.45 -6.94 -0.03
N THR A 113 -20.83 -6.33 1.10
CA THR A 113 -21.08 -4.88 1.20
C THR A 113 -19.87 -4.05 0.81
N VAL A 114 -18.67 -4.40 1.29
CA VAL A 114 -17.43 -3.71 0.92
C VAL A 114 -17.13 -3.85 -0.57
N ALA A 115 -17.24 -5.05 -1.12
CA ALA A 115 -16.96 -5.31 -2.54
C ALA A 115 -17.89 -4.50 -3.46
N TYR A 116 -19.19 -4.47 -3.18
CA TYR A 116 -20.15 -3.65 -3.94
C TYR A 116 -19.89 -2.15 -3.79
N ARG A 117 -19.57 -1.68 -2.57
CA ARG A 117 -19.32 -0.25 -2.33
C ARG A 117 -18.09 0.25 -3.09
N VAL A 118 -17.01 -0.52 -3.09
CA VAL A 118 -15.76 -0.12 -3.77
C VAL A 118 -15.92 -0.23 -5.30
N ALA A 119 -16.65 -1.23 -5.81
CA ALA A 119 -16.96 -1.36 -7.23
C ALA A 119 -17.89 -0.25 -7.78
N ALA A 120 -18.68 0.38 -6.91
CA ALA A 120 -19.55 1.49 -7.26
C ALA A 120 -18.85 2.86 -7.30
N TYR A 121 -17.52 2.91 -7.17
CA TYR A 121 -16.79 4.17 -7.25
C TYR A 121 -16.84 4.77 -8.66
N ASP A 122 -17.41 5.97 -8.79
CA ASP A 122 -17.66 6.62 -10.09
C ASP A 122 -16.38 6.94 -10.88
N GLY A 123 -15.25 7.14 -10.18
CA GLY A 123 -13.96 7.43 -10.81
C GLY A 123 -13.24 6.21 -11.39
N LEU A 124 -13.85 5.03 -11.36
CA LEU A 124 -13.29 3.83 -11.98
C LEU A 124 -13.36 3.89 -13.52
N PRO A 125 -12.33 3.41 -14.23
CA PRO A 125 -12.40 3.20 -15.67
C PRO A 125 -13.56 2.29 -16.04
N LEU A 126 -14.26 2.61 -17.14
CA LEU A 126 -15.45 1.88 -17.56
C LEU A 126 -15.21 0.37 -17.71
N ALA A 127 -14.08 -0.02 -18.31
CA ALA A 127 -13.72 -1.43 -18.48
C ALA A 127 -13.61 -2.17 -17.12
N VAL A 128 -12.98 -1.53 -16.13
CA VAL A 128 -12.87 -2.08 -14.76
C VAL A 128 -14.25 -2.20 -14.12
N ARG A 129 -15.13 -1.20 -14.26
CA ARG A 129 -16.50 -1.26 -13.71
C ARG A 129 -17.32 -2.40 -14.29
N VAL A 130 -17.29 -2.56 -15.62
CA VAL A 130 -18.03 -3.63 -16.32
C VAL A 130 -17.50 -5.01 -15.90
N SER A 131 -16.18 -5.16 -15.87
CA SER A 131 -15.53 -6.40 -15.45
C SER A 131 -15.81 -6.72 -13.97
N ALA A 132 -15.81 -5.71 -13.10
CA ALA A 132 -16.12 -5.85 -11.69
C ALA A 132 -17.59 -6.24 -11.45
N ALA A 133 -18.53 -5.67 -12.21
CA ALA A 133 -19.94 -6.05 -12.15
C ALA A 133 -20.15 -7.51 -12.55
N ALA A 134 -19.49 -7.96 -13.63
CA ALA A 134 -19.55 -9.36 -14.07
C ALA A 134 -18.96 -10.33 -13.04
N ALA A 135 -17.85 -9.93 -12.39
CA ALA A 135 -17.25 -10.72 -11.31
C ALA A 135 -18.16 -10.80 -10.08
N LEU A 136 -18.75 -9.67 -9.65
CA LEU A 136 -19.71 -9.63 -8.54
C LEU A 136 -20.95 -10.48 -8.82
N GLU A 137 -21.50 -10.41 -10.04
CA GLU A 137 -22.64 -11.23 -10.45
C GLU A 137 -22.30 -12.73 -10.36
N ALA A 138 -21.14 -13.14 -10.89
CA ALA A 138 -20.72 -14.53 -10.87
C ALA A 138 -20.47 -15.04 -9.43
N VAL A 139 -19.93 -14.20 -8.55
CA VAL A 139 -19.72 -14.55 -7.14
C VAL A 139 -21.05 -14.62 -6.37
N ASP A 140 -21.95 -13.66 -6.56
CA ASP A 140 -23.22 -13.56 -5.83
C ASP A 140 -24.21 -14.66 -6.25
N GLN A 141 -24.12 -15.15 -7.49
CA GLN A 141 -24.87 -16.35 -7.92
C GLN A 141 -24.51 -17.57 -7.06
N GLY A 142 -23.26 -17.71 -6.60
CA GLY A 142 -22.85 -18.71 -5.60
C GLY A 142 -22.92 -20.18 -6.02
N LEU A 143 -23.31 -20.49 -7.27
CA LEU A 143 -23.54 -21.87 -7.74
C LEU A 143 -22.33 -22.50 -8.45
N ASP A 144 -21.42 -21.69 -8.99
CA ASP A 144 -20.33 -22.15 -9.85
C ASP A 144 -19.01 -21.46 -9.49
N ALA A 145 -18.15 -22.20 -8.79
CA ALA A 145 -16.86 -21.71 -8.33
C ALA A 145 -15.89 -21.44 -9.50
N GLU A 146 -15.95 -22.24 -10.57
CA GLU A 146 -15.07 -22.07 -11.73
C GLU A 146 -15.46 -20.82 -12.51
N ARG A 147 -16.75 -20.59 -12.72
CA ARG A 147 -17.26 -19.37 -13.36
C ARG A 147 -16.93 -18.12 -12.54
N ALA A 148 -17.10 -18.17 -11.21
CA ALA A 148 -16.72 -17.07 -10.34
C ALA A 148 -15.21 -16.78 -10.42
N GLN A 149 -14.38 -17.83 -10.39
CA GLN A 149 -12.93 -17.69 -10.51
C GLN A 149 -12.51 -17.13 -11.88
N ALA A 150 -13.14 -17.60 -12.97
CA ALA A 150 -12.88 -17.10 -14.31
C ALA A 150 -13.22 -15.61 -14.43
N ALA A 151 -14.36 -15.17 -13.86
CA ALA A 151 -14.76 -13.77 -13.88
C ALA A 151 -13.82 -12.88 -13.04
N VAL A 152 -13.40 -13.33 -11.85
CA VAL A 152 -12.41 -12.60 -11.03
C VAL A 152 -11.03 -12.55 -11.71
N LYS A 153 -10.65 -13.59 -12.45
CA LYS A 153 -9.43 -13.58 -13.28
C LYS A 153 -9.55 -12.63 -14.46
N ALA A 154 -10.71 -12.53 -15.11
CA ALA A 154 -10.93 -11.54 -16.17
C ALA A 154 -10.85 -10.11 -15.61
N LEU A 155 -11.35 -9.88 -14.40
CA LEU A 155 -11.17 -8.62 -13.69
C LEU A 155 -9.70 -8.32 -13.41
N SER A 156 -8.92 -9.30 -12.94
CA SER A 156 -7.49 -9.08 -12.66
C SER A 156 -6.71 -8.70 -13.91
N LEU A 157 -7.01 -9.32 -15.06
CA LEU A 157 -6.45 -8.95 -16.35
C LEU A 157 -6.87 -7.54 -16.77
N THR A 158 -8.14 -7.18 -16.58
CA THR A 158 -8.64 -5.83 -16.90
C THR A 158 -7.94 -4.75 -16.06
N VAL A 159 -7.72 -5.01 -14.76
CA VAL A 159 -6.98 -4.10 -13.87
C VAL A 159 -5.50 -4.03 -14.27
N TYR A 160 -4.89 -5.15 -14.65
CA TYR A 160 -3.52 -5.19 -15.14
C TYR A 160 -3.34 -4.40 -16.45
N ASP A 161 -4.24 -4.58 -17.42
CA ASP A 161 -4.21 -3.87 -18.69
C ASP A 161 -4.41 -2.36 -18.48
N HIS A 162 -5.25 -1.96 -17.52
CA HIS A 162 -5.39 -0.55 -17.14
C HIS A 162 -4.08 0.05 -16.59
N ARG A 163 -3.29 -0.72 -15.85
CA ARG A 163 -1.95 -0.31 -15.37
C ARG A 163 -0.92 -0.22 -16.51
N GLY A 164 -1.03 -1.10 -17.50
CA GLY A 164 -0.07 -1.25 -18.60
C GLY A 164 -0.33 -0.33 -19.80
N GLY A 165 -1.57 0.15 -19.99
CA GLY A 165 -1.94 1.10 -21.02
C GLY A 165 -1.44 2.52 -20.74
N ARG A 166 -0.14 2.74 -20.94
CA ARG A 166 0.51 4.05 -21.02
C ARG A 166 0.90 4.37 -22.45
#